data_AF-A0A2S9V526-F1
#
_entry.id   AF-A0A2S9V526-F1
#
_cell.length_a   1.000
_cell.length_b   1.000
_cell.length_c   1.000
_cell.angle_alpha   90.00
_cell.angle_beta   90.00
_cell.angle_gamma   90.00
#
_symmetry.space_group_name_H-M   'P 1'
#
loop_
_entity.id
_entity.type
_entity.pdbx_description
1 polymer ?
#
loop_
_entity_poly.entity_id
_entity_poly.type
_entity_poly.pdbx_seq_one_letter_code
_entity_poly.pdbx_strand_id
1 'polypeptide(L)' 'MDVNNQLLKELLHKTDIAFRALMDEPGCSERQSAYDEAKMELDRYVVKFREQLQYRNSQKVR' A
#
# COMPACT_ATOMS: atom_id res chain seq x y z
N MET A 1 -9.71 -6.65 -14.15
CA MET A 1 -9.93 -6.03 -12.81
C MET A 1 -8.81 -6.37 -11.82
N ASP A 2 -7.84 -7.22 -12.19
CA ASP A 2 -6.82 -7.78 -11.29
C ASP A 2 -5.56 -6.96 -11.07
N VAL A 3 -5.27 -6.00 -11.95
CA VAL A 3 -4.08 -5.14 -11.84
C VAL A 3 -4.06 -4.41 -10.49
N ASN A 4 -5.23 -4.05 -9.98
CA ASN A 4 -5.32 -3.39 -8.69
C ASN A 4 -4.99 -4.32 -7.51
N ASN A 5 -5.38 -5.58 -7.60
CA ASN A 5 -5.08 -6.57 -6.57
C ASN A 5 -3.60 -6.97 -6.59
N GLN A 6 -2.97 -6.96 -7.76
CA GLN A 6 -1.53 -7.19 -7.91
C GLN A 6 -0.72 -6.03 -7.31
N LEU A 7 -1.06 -4.78 -7.64
CA LEU A 7 -0.35 -3.62 -7.09
C LEU A 7 -0.52 -3.51 -5.58
N LEU A 8 -1.72 -3.79 -5.05
CA LEU A 8 -1.95 -3.85 -3.60
C LEU A 8 -1.07 -4.90 -2.93
N LYS A 9 -0.97 -6.10 -3.53
CA LYS A 9 -0.12 -7.18 -3.02
C LYS A 9 1.36 -6.80 -3.07
N GLU A 10 1.83 -6.17 -4.14
CA GLU A 10 3.21 -5.68 -4.23
C GLU A 10 3.51 -4.63 -3.17
N LEU A 11 2.62 -3.64 -2.99
CA LEU A 11 2.79 -2.61 -1.97
C LEU A 11 2.78 -3.19 -0.56
N LEU A 12 1.88 -4.14 -0.28
CA LEU A 12 1.88 -4.88 0.98
C LEU A 12 3.19 -5.64 1.18
N HIS A 13 3.68 -6.34 0.15
CA HIS A 13 4.91 -7.12 0.24
C HIS A 13 6.14 -6.21 0.46
N LYS A 14 6.22 -5.09 -0.25
CA LYS A 14 7.27 -4.08 -0.09
C LYS A 14 7.23 -3.46 1.31
N THR A 15 6.03 -3.16 1.81
CA THR A 15 5.83 -2.66 3.18
C THR A 15 6.20 -3.71 4.23
N ASP A 16 5.86 -4.98 4.01
CA ASP A 16 6.18 -6.09 4.93
C ASP A 16 7.70 -6.31 5.02
N ILE A 17 8.40 -6.33 3.89
CA ILE A 17 9.87 -6.43 3.84
C ILE A 17 10.51 -5.24 4.57
N ALA A 18 10.08 -4.01 4.27
CA ALA A 18 10.59 -2.81 4.91
C ALA A 18 10.33 -2.82 6.43
N PHE A 19 9.14 -3.27 6.85
CA PHE A 19 8.77 -3.39 8.26
C PHE A 19 9.58 -4.47 8.99
N ARG A 20 9.81 -5.60 8.33
CA ARG A 20 10.59 -6.71 8.90
C ARG A 20 12.06 -6.31 9.06
N ALA A 21 12.60 -5.63 8.07
CA ALA A 21 13.93 -5.04 8.15
C ALA A 21 14.00 -3.95 9.24
N LEU A 22 12.95 -3.13 9.39
CA LEU A 22 12.84 -2.14 10.47
C LEU A 22 12.80 -2.80 11.85
N MET A 23 12.03 -3.87 12.02
CA MET A 23 11.94 -4.60 13.28
C MET A 23 13.25 -5.28 13.66
N ASP A 24 14.04 -5.70 12.67
CA ASP A 24 15.36 -6.31 12.86
C ASP A 24 16.42 -5.26 13.29
N GLU A 25 16.38 -4.05 12.72
CA GLU A 25 17.19 -2.90 13.18
C GLU A 25 16.33 -1.64 13.40
N PRO A 26 15.72 -1.50 14.59
CA PRO A 26 14.85 -0.37 14.92
C PRO A 26 15.59 0.96 15.17
N GLY A 27 16.81 1.11 14.65
CA GLY A 27 17.61 2.34 14.72
C GLY A 27 18.13 2.81 13.37
N CYS A 28 17.84 2.07 12.29
CA CYS A 28 18.30 2.43 10.96
C CYS A 28 17.33 3.45 10.33
N SER A 29 17.71 4.74 10.34
CA SER A 29 16.91 5.82 9.75
C SER A 29 16.58 5.57 8.27
N GLU A 30 17.47 4.92 7.51
CA GLU A 30 17.18 4.54 6.13
C GLU A 30 16.05 3.52 6.03
N ARG A 31 16.02 2.50 6.91
CA ARG A 31 14.91 1.53 6.96
C ARG A 31 13.62 2.18 7.44
N GLN A 32 13.71 3.12 8.38
CA GLN A 32 12.57 3.90 8.87
C GLN A 32 11.96 4.74 7.75
N SER A 33 12.78 5.46 6.97
CA SER A 33 12.33 6.19 5.79
C SER A 33 11.76 5.27 4.71
N ALA A 34 12.39 4.12 4.44
CA ALA A 34 11.88 3.16 3.46
C ALA A 34 10.52 2.56 3.87
N TYR A 35 10.33 2.26 5.15
CA TYR A 35 9.04 1.81 5.67
C TYR A 35 7.98 2.90 5.62
N ASP A 36 8.32 4.14 6.00
CA ASP A 36 7.39 5.26 5.97
C ASP A 36 6.94 5.58 4.54
N GLU A 37 7.87 5.53 3.58
CA GLU A 37 7.57 5.70 2.16
C GLU A 37 6.68 4.56 1.63
N ALA A 38 7.01 3.31 1.93
CA ALA A 38 6.18 2.16 1.53
C ALA A 38 4.78 2.22 2.13
N LYS A 39 4.66 2.64 3.39
CA LYS A 39 3.39 2.83 4.09
C LYS A 39 2.57 3.97 3.49
N MET A 40 3.19 5.12 3.17
CA MET A 40 2.53 6.21 2.46
C MET A 40 2.03 5.77 1.08
N GLU A 41 2.84 5.01 0.36
CA GLU A 41 2.52 4.50 -0.98
C GLU A 41 1.33 3.53 -0.92
N LEU A 42 1.32 2.63 0.08
CA LEU A 42 0.22 1.73 0.37
C LEU A 42 -1.06 2.49 0.76
N ASP A 43 -0.98 3.47 1.66
CA ASP A 43 -2.15 4.25 2.11
C ASP A 43 -2.78 5.01 0.94
N ARG A 44 -1.96 5.70 0.15
CA ARG A 44 -2.40 6.43 -1.04
C ARG A 44 -3.06 5.50 -2.05
N TYR A 45 -2.50 4.30 -2.22
CA TYR A 45 -3.06 3.28 -3.09
C TYR A 45 -4.41 2.77 -2.58
N VAL A 46 -4.53 2.47 -1.27
CA VAL A 46 -5.77 2.01 -0.66
C VAL A 46 -6.87 3.08 -0.75
N VAL A 47 -6.53 4.36 -0.55
CA VAL A 47 -7.47 5.48 -0.75
C VAL A 47 -7.95 5.52 -2.19
N LYS A 48 -7.03 5.53 -3.16
CA LYS A 48 -7.35 5.50 -4.60
C LYS A 48 -8.19 4.28 -4.98
N PHE A 49 -7.87 3.12 -4.42
CA PHE A 49 -8.57 1.87 -4.67
C PHE A 49 -9.99 1.90 -4.10
N ARG A 50 -10.17 2.42 -2.89
CA ARG A 50 -11.48 2.65 -2.28
C ARG A 50 -12.31 3.61 -3.12
N GLU A 51 -11.73 4.74 -3.56
CA GLU A 51 -12.39 5.68 -4.48
C GLU A 51 -12.82 5.00 -5.78
N GLN A 52 -11.93 4.21 -6.41
CA GLN A 52 -12.27 3.46 -7.63
C GLN A 52 -13.38 2.43 -7.40
N LEU A 53 -13.36 1.72 -6.27
CA LEU A 53 -14.43 0.78 -5.91
C LEU A 53 -15.76 1.51 -5.70
N GLN A 54 -15.75 2.63 -4.99
CA GLN A 54 -16.94 3.44 -4.72
C GLN A 54 -17.53 4.02 -6.01
N TYR A 55 -16.67 4.49 -6.92
CA TYR A 55 -17.08 4.99 -8.23
C TYR A 55 -17.72 3.89 -9.07
N ARG A 56 -17.13 2.68 -9.10
CA ARG A 56 -17.67 1.54 -9.85
C ARG A 56 -18.97 0.99 -9.28
N ASN A 57 -19.15 1.05 -7.96
CA ASN A 57 -20.41 0.68 -7.31
C ASN A 57 -21.52 1.70 -7.57
N SER A 58 -21.17 2.99 -7.65
CA SER A 58 -22.12 4.07 -7.95
C SER A 58 -22.59 4.04 -9.41
N GLN A 59 -21.77 3.55 -10.35
CA GLN A 59 -22.17 3.42 -11.75
C GLN A 59 -23.04 2.19 -12.06
N LYS A 60 -23.09 1.18 -11.17
CA LYS A 60 -23.98 0.02 -11.33
C LYS A 60 -25.42 0.24 -10.81
N VAL A 61 -25.69 1.38 -10.18
CA VAL A 61 -27.05 1.79 -9.76
C VAL A 61 -27.59 2.80 -10.77
N ARG A 62 -27.79 2.38 -12.02
CA ARG A 62 -28.61 3.11 -12.99
C ARG A 62 -29.29 2.15 -13.96
#